data_AF-A0A8J5S423-F1
#
_entry.id   AF-A0A8J5S423-F1
#
_cell.length_a   1.000
_cell.length_b   1.000
_cell.length_c   1.000
_cell.angle_alpha   90.00
_cell.angle_beta   90.00
_cell.angle_gamma   90.00
#
_symmetry.space_group_name_H-M   'P 1'
#
loop_
_entity.id
_entity.type
_entity.pdbx_description
1 polymer ?
#
loop_
_entity_poly.entity_id
_entity_poly.type
_entity_poly.pdbx_seq_one_letter_code
_entity_poly.pdbx_strand_id
1 'polypeptide(L)'
;MALAMTSSTPQPPPDFRRRRRRPRLQPAAPGPRSSCSPSPSPKAKALPLLSDVGRDPTTIKYYSRVASSLAGAGRLREFLLAAEGLRAASGGAGFEGRISRHLLSRGVADALRDHGLPHVLEFFRDANRVGIRAAMMLDSDASDTVAAACRLLLGESRMVEFVEVVEALARNVASNLPNV
;
A
#
# COMPACT_ATOMS: atom_id res chain seq x y z
N MET A 1 -62.80 -5.19 2.95
CA MET A 1 -62.03 -6.12 3.81
C MET A 1 -60.58 -6.01 3.35
N ALA A 2 -59.78 -5.06 3.87
CA ALA A 2 -59.07 -5.04 5.15
C ALA A 2 -57.96 -6.12 5.28
N LEU A 3 -56.72 -5.62 5.41
CA LEU A 3 -55.40 -6.26 5.29
C LEU A 3 -55.02 -7.17 6.46
N ALA A 4 -54.15 -8.16 6.22
CA ALA A 4 -53.17 -8.60 7.22
C ALA A 4 -51.94 -9.23 6.55
N MET A 5 -50.84 -8.47 6.56
CA MET A 5 -49.46 -8.91 6.34
C MET A 5 -48.95 -9.57 7.62
N THR A 6 -48.20 -10.68 7.54
CA THR A 6 -47.26 -11.05 8.62
C THR A 6 -45.89 -11.37 8.05
N SER A 7 -44.94 -10.57 8.52
CA SER A 7 -43.51 -10.60 8.30
C SER A 7 -42.85 -11.46 9.38
N SER A 8 -41.77 -12.18 9.07
CA SER A 8 -40.99 -12.93 10.07
C SER A 8 -39.51 -13.05 9.66
N THR A 9 -38.67 -12.20 10.22
CA THR A 9 -37.19 -12.29 10.22
C THR A 9 -36.68 -11.64 11.51
N PRO A 10 -35.44 -11.89 11.97
CA PRO A 10 -34.91 -13.09 12.64
C PRO A 10 -34.61 -12.84 14.14
N GLN A 11 -34.49 -13.91 14.95
CA GLN A 11 -34.11 -13.83 16.37
C GLN A 11 -32.61 -14.18 16.59
N PRO A 12 -31.85 -13.38 17.38
CA PRO A 12 -30.46 -13.67 17.72
C PRO A 12 -30.32 -14.61 18.95
N PRO A 13 -29.20 -15.34 19.10
CA PRO A 13 -28.95 -16.20 20.26
C PRO A 13 -28.58 -15.40 21.53
N PRO A 14 -28.91 -15.91 22.74
CA PRO A 14 -28.71 -15.19 23.99
C PRO A 14 -27.27 -15.29 24.55
N ASP A 15 -26.77 -14.14 25.01
CA ASP A 15 -25.54 -13.95 25.78
C ASP A 15 -25.60 -14.61 27.18
N PHE A 16 -24.75 -15.61 27.42
CA PHE A 16 -24.49 -16.10 28.77
C PHE A 16 -23.50 -15.20 29.51
N ARG A 17 -24.01 -14.10 30.09
CA ARG A 17 -23.36 -13.41 31.19
C ARG A 17 -23.65 -14.12 32.51
N ARG A 18 -22.65 -14.75 33.14
CA ARG A 18 -22.54 -14.83 34.62
C ARG A 18 -21.23 -15.48 35.07
N ARG A 19 -20.27 -14.66 35.49
CA ARG A 19 -19.77 -14.69 36.87
C ARG A 19 -18.90 -13.47 37.16
N ARG A 20 -19.58 -12.46 37.73
CA ARG A 20 -18.93 -11.49 38.62
C ARG A 20 -18.34 -12.26 39.80
N ARG A 21 -17.03 -12.19 40.00
CA ARG A 21 -16.42 -12.27 41.33
C ARG A 21 -15.49 -11.07 41.47
N ARG A 22 -15.94 -10.10 42.27
CA ARG A 22 -15.19 -8.96 42.79
C ARG A 22 -15.16 -9.11 44.32
N PRO A 23 -14.32 -8.36 45.04
CA PRO A 23 -13.00 -8.78 45.52
C PRO A 23 -12.99 -9.06 47.02
N ARG A 24 -12.10 -9.94 47.49
CA ARG A 24 -11.90 -10.15 48.94
C ARG A 24 -10.72 -9.29 49.40
N LEU A 25 -11.03 -8.26 50.17
CA LEU A 25 -10.07 -7.47 50.94
C LEU A 25 -9.45 -8.36 52.03
N GLN A 26 -8.12 -8.39 52.13
CA GLN A 26 -7.39 -8.73 53.35
C GLN A 26 -6.28 -7.68 53.56
N PRO A 27 -6.17 -7.09 54.76
CA PRO A 27 -5.07 -6.19 55.13
C PRO A 27 -3.99 -6.88 55.98
N ALA A 28 -2.77 -6.32 55.93
CA ALA A 28 -1.54 -6.55 56.73
C ALA A 28 -0.37 -7.09 55.88
N ALA A 29 0.89 -6.64 55.91
CA ALA A 29 1.67 -5.64 56.65
C ALA A 29 2.93 -5.30 55.78
N PRO A 30 3.78 -4.30 56.13
CA PRO A 30 4.76 -3.72 55.18
C PRO A 30 6.08 -4.53 55.11
N GLY A 31 6.41 -5.03 53.93
CA GLY A 31 7.71 -5.60 53.57
C GLY A 31 8.56 -4.62 52.74
N PRO A 32 9.90 -4.79 52.72
CA PRO A 32 10.86 -3.72 52.45
C PRO A 32 10.81 -3.25 50.98
N ARG A 33 11.06 -1.95 50.82
CA ARG A 33 11.10 -1.24 49.54
C ARG A 33 12.15 -1.87 48.62
N SER A 34 11.71 -2.69 47.67
CA SER A 34 12.48 -2.93 46.45
C SER A 34 12.50 -1.62 45.68
N SER A 35 13.67 -0.98 45.64
CA SER A 35 13.93 0.14 44.73
C SER A 35 13.96 -0.41 43.31
N CYS A 36 12.79 -0.58 42.71
CA CYS A 36 12.65 -0.67 41.27
C CYS A 36 13.10 0.67 40.70
N SER A 37 14.37 0.78 40.34
CA SER A 37 14.83 1.76 39.36
C SER A 37 13.90 1.66 38.15
N PRO A 38 13.27 2.75 37.68
CA PRO A 38 12.47 2.70 36.48
C PRO A 38 13.41 2.27 35.35
N SER A 39 13.20 1.06 34.83
CA SER A 39 13.82 0.63 33.58
C SER A 39 13.55 1.73 32.55
N PRO A 40 14.57 2.23 31.83
CA PRO A 40 14.33 3.23 30.81
C PRO A 40 13.34 2.64 29.80
N SER A 41 12.14 3.22 29.75
CA SER A 41 11.20 2.91 28.68
C SER A 41 11.94 3.07 27.36
N PRO A 42 11.74 2.17 26.38
CA PRO A 42 12.36 2.34 25.07
C PRO A 42 11.88 3.70 24.56
N LYS A 43 12.78 4.68 24.52
CA LYS A 43 12.48 5.99 23.94
C LYS A 43 11.94 5.70 22.55
N ALA A 44 10.66 5.98 22.34
CA ALA A 44 10.06 5.90 21.02
C ALA A 44 10.96 6.73 20.11
N LYS A 45 11.63 6.07 19.16
CA LYS A 45 12.47 6.78 18.21
C LYS A 45 11.56 7.76 17.49
N ALA A 46 11.83 9.06 17.66
CA ALA A 46 11.09 10.08 16.96
C ALA A 46 11.15 9.78 15.46
N LEU A 47 9.99 9.83 14.80
CA LEU A 47 9.96 9.65 13.36
C LEU A 47 10.68 10.85 12.71
N PRO A 48 11.55 10.62 11.71
CA PRO A 48 12.21 11.72 11.02
C PRO A 48 11.14 12.60 10.36
N LEU A 49 11.33 13.92 10.30
CA LEU A 49 10.35 14.83 9.71
C LEU A 49 10.53 14.88 8.19
N LEU A 50 9.45 15.06 7.44
CA LEU A 50 9.53 15.26 5.98
C LEU A 50 10.33 16.51 5.60
N SER A 51 10.36 17.55 6.46
CA SER A 51 11.17 18.75 6.27
C SER A 51 12.68 18.48 6.28
N ASP A 52 13.10 17.35 6.82
CA ASP A 52 14.52 16.97 6.89
C ASP A 52 14.97 16.23 5.62
N VAL A 53 14.03 15.87 4.73
CA VAL A 53 14.34 15.34 3.40
C VAL A 53 15.15 16.39 2.63
N GLY A 54 16.34 16.01 2.16
CA GLY A 54 17.28 16.90 1.46
C GLY A 54 18.39 17.45 2.35
N ARG A 55 18.17 17.53 3.67
CA ARG A 55 19.23 17.81 4.67
C ARG A 55 19.86 16.53 5.21
N ASP A 56 19.03 15.51 5.42
CA ASP A 56 19.46 14.22 5.95
C ASP A 56 19.19 13.07 4.96
N PRO A 57 20.25 12.40 4.45
CA PRO A 57 20.15 11.19 3.64
C PRO A 57 19.42 10.02 4.33
N THR A 58 19.37 9.97 5.67
CA THR A 58 18.70 8.89 6.40
C THR A 58 17.17 9.04 6.38
N THR A 59 16.67 10.28 6.40
CA THR A 59 15.25 10.62 6.30
C THR A 59 14.67 10.19 4.94
N ILE A 60 15.34 10.53 3.83
CA ILE A 60 14.87 10.09 2.50
C ILE A 60 14.88 8.57 2.39
N LYS A 61 15.89 7.89 2.96
CA LYS A 61 15.94 6.42 2.99
C LYS A 61 14.77 5.82 3.76
N TYR A 62 14.42 6.39 4.91
CA TYR A 62 13.27 5.94 5.71
C TYR A 62 11.97 6.04 4.90
N TYR A 63 11.68 7.21 4.33
CA TYR A 63 10.45 7.43 3.59
C TYR A 63 10.38 6.67 2.27
N SER A 64 11.50 6.47 1.57
CA SER A 64 11.55 5.59 0.40
C SER A 64 11.22 4.14 0.76
N ARG A 65 11.62 3.67 1.95
CA ARG A 65 11.24 2.32 2.43
C ARG A 65 9.75 2.23 2.74
N VAL A 66 9.17 3.26 3.36
CA VAL A 66 7.72 3.32 3.61
C VAL A 66 6.95 3.30 2.29
N ALA A 67 7.32 4.13 1.31
CA ALA A 67 6.71 4.15 0.00
C ALA A 67 6.82 2.77 -0.69
N SER A 68 8.01 2.16 -0.67
CA SER A 68 8.21 0.81 -1.22
C SER A 68 7.31 -0.24 -0.56
N SER A 69 7.10 -0.15 0.76
CA SER A 69 6.20 -1.05 1.49
C SER A 69 4.73 -0.85 1.14
N LEU A 70 4.30 0.39 0.85
CA LEU A 70 2.94 0.66 0.37
C LEU A 70 2.72 0.02 -0.99
N ALA A 71 3.69 0.18 -1.91
CA ALA A 71 3.63 -0.44 -3.23
C ALA A 71 3.56 -1.96 -3.12
N GLY A 72 4.44 -2.60 -2.34
CA GLY A 72 4.43 -4.05 -2.13
C GLY A 72 3.20 -4.61 -1.42
N ALA A 73 2.37 -3.75 -0.82
CA ALA A 73 1.08 -4.12 -0.24
C ALA A 73 -0.10 -3.86 -1.19
N GLY A 74 0.16 -3.56 -2.48
CA GLY A 74 -0.88 -3.23 -3.47
C GLY A 74 -1.51 -1.84 -3.28
N ARG A 75 -1.03 -1.03 -2.34
CA ARG A 75 -1.56 0.31 -2.02
C ARG A 75 -0.98 1.37 -2.96
N LEU A 76 -1.24 1.20 -4.26
CA LEU A 76 -0.63 1.98 -5.33
C LEU A 76 -0.97 3.47 -5.25
N ARG A 77 -2.19 3.82 -4.85
CA ARG A 77 -2.59 5.23 -4.67
C ARG A 77 -1.83 5.91 -3.53
N GLU A 78 -1.69 5.25 -2.39
CA GLU A 78 -0.93 5.79 -1.26
C GLU A 78 0.57 5.83 -1.54
N PHE A 79 1.08 4.86 -2.32
CA PHE A 79 2.43 4.95 -2.87
C PHE A 79 2.62 6.22 -3.71
N LEU A 80 1.69 6.54 -4.63
CA LEU A 80 1.78 7.76 -5.45
C LEU A 80 1.76 9.03 -4.62
N LEU A 81 0.89 9.11 -3.61
CA LEU A 81 0.85 10.25 -2.67
C LEU A 81 2.17 10.42 -1.92
N ALA A 82 2.74 9.31 -1.43
CA ALA A 82 4.04 9.33 -0.75
C ALA A 82 5.18 9.72 -1.72
N ALA A 83 5.15 9.21 -2.95
CA ALA A 83 6.12 9.52 -4.00
C ALA A 83 6.10 11.00 -4.37
N GLU A 84 4.92 11.59 -4.55
CA GLU A 84 4.76 13.00 -4.86
C GLU A 84 5.29 13.89 -3.72
N GLY A 85 4.88 13.60 -2.48
CA GLY A 85 5.36 14.35 -1.30
C GLY A 85 6.87 14.26 -1.13
N LEU A 86 7.45 13.08 -1.35
CA LEU A 86 8.89 12.89 -1.24
C LEU A 86 9.66 13.55 -2.38
N ARG A 87 9.13 13.53 -3.60
CA ARG A 87 9.68 14.26 -4.75
C ARG A 87 9.71 15.76 -4.47
N ALA A 88 8.61 16.31 -3.95
CA ALA A 88 8.52 17.72 -3.58
C ALA A 88 9.54 18.09 -2.49
N ALA A 89 9.67 17.24 -1.46
CA ALA A 89 10.59 17.47 -0.36
C ALA A 89 12.07 17.29 -0.74
N SER A 90 12.38 16.39 -1.69
CA SER A 90 13.76 16.09 -2.11
C SER A 90 14.26 16.91 -3.31
N GLY A 91 13.44 17.83 -3.83
CA GLY A 91 13.75 18.54 -5.08
C GLY A 91 13.92 17.61 -6.29
N GLY A 92 13.25 16.44 -6.27
CA GLY A 92 13.31 15.44 -7.34
C GLY A 92 14.56 14.54 -7.37
N ALA A 93 15.59 14.79 -6.55
CA ALA A 93 16.86 14.06 -6.66
C ALA A 93 16.82 12.63 -6.06
N GLY A 94 16.94 11.63 -6.91
CA GLY A 94 17.29 10.25 -6.55
C GLY A 94 16.22 9.47 -5.78
N PHE A 95 14.98 9.95 -5.70
CA PHE A 95 13.89 9.22 -5.05
C PHE A 95 13.60 7.90 -5.78
N GLU A 96 13.50 7.93 -7.11
CA GLU A 96 13.22 6.75 -7.95
C GLU A 96 14.20 5.60 -7.66
N GLY A 97 15.51 5.91 -7.62
CA GLY A 97 16.55 4.91 -7.35
C GLY A 97 16.54 4.32 -5.94
N ARG A 98 15.71 4.85 -5.03
CA ARG A 98 15.52 4.34 -3.66
C ARG A 98 14.25 3.52 -3.49
N ILE A 99 13.38 3.49 -4.50
CA ILE A 99 12.19 2.64 -4.50
C ILE A 99 12.60 1.20 -4.82
N SER A 100 12.11 0.26 -4.01
CA SER A 100 12.32 -1.16 -4.26
C SER A 100 11.55 -1.58 -5.53
N ARG A 101 12.29 -1.83 -6.60
CA ARG A 101 11.75 -2.35 -7.88
C ARG A 101 10.90 -3.60 -7.65
N HIS A 102 11.39 -4.54 -6.85
CA HIS A 102 10.70 -5.80 -6.57
C HIS A 102 9.34 -5.58 -5.87
N LEU A 103 9.30 -4.75 -4.82
CA LEU A 103 8.03 -4.48 -4.12
C LEU A 103 7.06 -3.71 -5.01
N LEU A 104 7.56 -2.75 -5.78
CA LEU A 104 6.73 -2.00 -6.71
C LEU A 104 6.14 -2.89 -7.80
N SER A 105 6.95 -3.77 -8.39
CA SER A 105 6.52 -4.69 -9.44
C SER A 105 5.54 -5.74 -8.93
N ARG A 106 5.80 -6.30 -7.73
CA ARG A 106 4.84 -7.17 -7.04
C ARG A 106 3.51 -6.47 -6.82
N GLY A 107 3.52 -5.23 -6.33
CA GLY A 107 2.31 -4.43 -6.12
C GLY A 107 1.50 -4.23 -7.40
N VAL A 108 2.18 -4.05 -8.54
CA VAL A 108 1.56 -3.95 -9.85
C VAL A 108 0.95 -5.27 -10.29
N ALA A 109 1.66 -6.39 -10.11
CA ALA A 109 1.13 -7.71 -10.43
C ALA A 109 -0.11 -8.04 -9.58
N ASP A 110 -0.10 -7.70 -8.28
CA ASP A 110 -1.24 -7.88 -7.39
C ASP A 110 -2.42 -6.98 -7.80
N ALA A 111 -2.18 -5.69 -8.05
CA ALA A 111 -3.22 -4.77 -8.53
C ALA A 111 -3.81 -5.19 -9.88
N LEU A 112 -3.00 -5.79 -10.77
CA LEU A 112 -3.47 -6.31 -12.04
C LEU A 112 -4.45 -7.47 -11.84
N ARG A 113 -4.17 -8.36 -10.88
CA ARG A 113 -5.05 -9.49 -10.54
C ARG A 113 -6.35 -9.03 -9.88
N ASP A 114 -6.27 -8.02 -9.02
CA ASP A 114 -7.41 -7.56 -8.22
C ASP A 114 -8.30 -6.54 -8.95
N HIS A 115 -7.72 -5.73 -9.84
CA HIS A 115 -8.39 -4.56 -10.43
C HIS A 115 -8.30 -4.50 -11.96
N GLY A 116 -7.47 -5.34 -12.59
CA GLY A 116 -7.36 -5.44 -14.04
C GLY A 116 -6.47 -4.39 -14.71
N LEU A 117 -6.30 -4.56 -16.03
CA LEU A 117 -5.41 -3.75 -16.87
C LEU A 117 -5.71 -2.24 -16.84
N PRO A 118 -6.97 -1.77 -16.93
CA PRO A 118 -7.24 -0.33 -16.97
C PRO A 118 -6.72 0.41 -15.73
N HIS A 119 -6.87 -0.19 -14.55
CA HIS A 119 -6.38 0.37 -13.30
C HIS A 119 -4.85 0.52 -13.29
N VAL A 120 -4.15 -0.51 -13.75
CA VAL A 120 -2.68 -0.50 -13.80
C VAL A 120 -2.14 0.48 -14.85
N LEU A 121 -2.82 0.62 -15.99
CA LEU A 121 -2.43 1.59 -17.02
C LEU A 121 -2.58 3.04 -16.55
N GLU A 122 -3.66 3.33 -15.81
CA GLU A 122 -3.82 4.62 -15.15
C GLU A 122 -2.71 4.87 -14.13
N PHE A 123 -2.40 3.86 -13.31
CA PHE A 123 -1.30 3.93 -12.37
C PHE A 123 0.04 4.22 -13.05
N PHE A 124 0.35 3.59 -14.20
CA PHE A 124 1.60 3.87 -14.93
C PHE A 124 1.69 5.32 -15.40
N ARG A 125 0.58 5.89 -15.90
CA ARG A 125 0.52 7.30 -16.30
C ARG A 125 0.82 8.22 -15.11
N ASP A 126 0.19 7.95 -13.97
CA ASP A 126 0.32 8.78 -12.78
C ASP A 126 1.70 8.63 -12.11
N ALA A 127 2.25 7.41 -12.12
CA ALA A 127 3.62 7.12 -11.69
C ALA A 127 4.65 7.89 -12.54
N ASN A 128 4.46 7.92 -13.86
CA ASN A 128 5.33 8.69 -14.75
C ASN A 128 5.28 10.20 -14.44
N ARG A 129 4.10 10.75 -14.10
CA ARG A 129 3.94 12.16 -13.66
C ARG A 129 4.74 12.50 -12.41
N VAL A 130 4.90 11.55 -11.49
CA VAL A 130 5.73 11.71 -10.28
C VAL A 130 7.18 11.25 -10.48
N GLY A 131 7.59 10.95 -11.71
CA GLY A 131 8.97 10.62 -12.07
C GLY A 131 9.37 9.17 -11.78
N ILE A 132 8.41 8.24 -11.73
CA ILE A 132 8.65 6.80 -11.61
C ILE A 132 8.40 6.13 -12.95
N ARG A 133 9.44 5.57 -13.54
CA ARG A 133 9.40 4.97 -14.88
C ARG A 133 8.73 3.60 -14.90
N ALA A 134 8.06 3.27 -16.01
CA ALA A 134 7.41 1.96 -16.19
C ALA A 134 8.40 0.78 -16.10
N ALA A 135 9.65 0.98 -16.50
CA ALA A 135 10.71 -0.03 -16.36
C ALA A 135 10.97 -0.44 -14.88
N MET A 136 10.70 0.45 -13.92
CA MET A 136 10.78 0.14 -12.48
C MET A 136 9.59 -0.69 -11.97
N MET A 137 8.49 -0.69 -12.71
CA MET A 137 7.22 -1.33 -12.34
C MET A 137 7.03 -2.69 -13.03
N LEU A 138 7.73 -2.91 -14.14
CA LEU A 138 7.65 -4.12 -14.96
C LEU A 138 8.95 -4.92 -14.83
N ASP A 139 9.03 -5.78 -13.82
CA ASP A 139 9.97 -6.91 -13.81
C ASP A 139 9.38 -8.10 -14.60
N SER A 140 10.05 -9.25 -14.56
CA SER A 140 9.58 -10.44 -15.29
C SER A 140 8.19 -10.90 -14.83
N ASP A 141 7.92 -10.91 -13.51
CA ASP A 141 6.65 -11.42 -12.97
C ASP A 141 5.48 -10.48 -13.30
N ALA A 142 5.68 -9.16 -13.15
CA ALA A 142 4.67 -8.19 -13.56
C ALA A 142 4.44 -8.21 -15.08
N SER A 143 5.50 -8.37 -15.88
CA SER A 143 5.39 -8.48 -17.34
C SER A 143 4.62 -9.74 -17.76
N ASP A 144 4.88 -10.87 -17.10
CA ASP A 144 4.16 -12.12 -17.34
C ASP A 144 2.68 -12.00 -16.96
N THR A 145 2.37 -11.29 -15.88
CA THR A 145 1.00 -11.03 -15.44
C THR A 145 0.27 -10.12 -16.46
N VAL A 146 0.93 -9.08 -16.98
CA VAL A 146 0.40 -8.23 -18.07
C VAL A 146 0.15 -9.06 -19.32
N ALA A 147 1.10 -9.90 -19.72
CA ALA A 147 0.94 -10.76 -20.88
C ALA A 147 -0.21 -11.75 -20.72
N ALA A 148 -0.42 -12.29 -19.51
CA ALA A 148 -1.57 -13.15 -19.21
C ALA A 148 -2.89 -12.39 -19.35
N ALA A 149 -2.98 -11.16 -18.83
CA ALA A 149 -4.17 -10.33 -18.98
C ALA A 149 -4.47 -9.99 -20.46
N CYS A 150 -3.44 -9.69 -21.25
CA CYS A 150 -3.59 -9.49 -22.69
C CYS A 150 -4.08 -10.75 -23.42
N ARG A 151 -3.57 -11.94 -23.05
CA ARG A 151 -4.04 -13.22 -23.60
C ARG A 151 -5.51 -13.49 -23.28
N LEU A 152 -5.99 -13.07 -22.11
CA LEU A 152 -7.42 -13.19 -21.76
C LEU A 152 -8.29 -12.33 -22.69
N LEU A 153 -7.90 -11.07 -22.95
CA LEU A 153 -8.62 -10.21 -23.90
C LEU A 153 -8.71 -10.83 -25.30
N LEU A 154 -7.62 -11.44 -25.77
CA LEU A 154 -7.59 -12.16 -27.05
C LEU A 154 -8.49 -13.40 -27.03
N GLY A 155 -8.46 -14.18 -25.95
CA GLY A 155 -9.33 -15.35 -25.76
C GLY A 155 -10.82 -14.98 -25.73
N GLU A 156 -11.15 -13.80 -25.21
CA GLU A 156 -12.50 -13.24 -25.18
C GLU A 156 -12.90 -12.51 -26.48
N SER A 157 -12.04 -12.50 -27.51
CA SER A 157 -12.25 -11.79 -28.78
C SER A 157 -12.46 -10.26 -28.63
N ARG A 158 -11.93 -9.67 -27.55
CA ARG A 158 -12.03 -8.22 -27.24
C ARG A 158 -10.89 -7.44 -27.91
N MET A 159 -10.86 -7.48 -29.25
CA MET A 159 -9.76 -6.94 -30.05
C MET A 159 -9.53 -5.43 -29.87
N VAL A 160 -10.60 -4.64 -29.74
CA VAL A 160 -10.50 -3.18 -29.55
C VAL A 160 -9.76 -2.88 -28.26
N GLU A 161 -10.19 -3.50 -27.15
CA GLU A 161 -9.59 -3.31 -25.84
C GLU A 161 -8.15 -3.82 -25.78
N PHE A 162 -7.87 -4.94 -26.46
CA PHE A 162 -6.50 -5.44 -26.60
C PHE A 162 -5.59 -4.40 -27.26
N VAL A 163 -6.03 -3.80 -28.38
CA VAL A 163 -5.25 -2.78 -29.10
C VAL A 163 -5.06 -1.54 -28.20
N GLU A 164 -6.11 -1.05 -27.56
CA GLU A 164 -6.03 0.10 -26.65
C GLU A 164 -5.03 -0.14 -25.51
N VAL A 165 -5.03 -1.35 -24.93
CA VAL A 165 -4.07 -1.75 -23.89
C VAL A 165 -2.65 -1.78 -24.43
N VAL A 166 -2.42 -2.39 -25.59
CA VAL A 166 -1.08 -2.49 -26.18
C VAL A 166 -0.52 -1.11 -26.51
N GLU A 167 -1.34 -0.22 -27.06
CA GLU A 167 -0.93 1.16 -27.30
C GLU A 167 -0.65 1.92 -26.01
N ALA A 168 -1.47 1.73 -24.97
CA ALA A 168 -1.24 2.36 -23.67
C ALA A 168 0.06 1.85 -23.02
N LEU A 169 0.35 0.56 -23.09
CA LEU A 169 1.62 -0.02 -22.66
C LEU A 169 2.79 0.57 -23.43
N ALA A 170 2.69 0.63 -24.77
CA ALA A 170 3.72 1.20 -25.62
C ALA A 170 4.00 2.67 -25.26
N ARG A 171 2.96 3.50 -25.04
CA ARG A 171 3.12 4.89 -24.60
C ARG A 171 3.84 5.00 -23.26
N ASN A 172 3.43 4.22 -22.27
CA ASN A 172 4.03 4.24 -20.92
C ASN A 172 5.47 3.70 -20.90
N VAL A 173 5.82 2.77 -21.80
CA VAL A 173 7.18 2.25 -21.94
C VAL A 173 8.07 3.19 -22.75
N ALA A 174 7.56 3.75 -23.85
CA ALA A 174 8.30 4.65 -24.74
C ALA A 174 8.61 6.00 -24.09
N SER A 175 7.74 6.50 -23.20
CA SER A 175 8.00 7.70 -22.41
C SER A 175 9.20 7.59 -21.46
N ASN A 176 9.84 6.41 -21.37
CA ASN A 176 11.04 6.18 -20.57
C ASN A 176 12.37 6.30 -21.35
N LEU A 177 12.33 6.55 -22.67
CA LEU A 177 13.52 6.75 -23.48
C LEU A 177 13.98 8.21 -23.38
N PRO A 178 15.28 8.49 -23.09
CA PRO A 178 15.80 9.84 -23.25
C PRO A 178 15.67 10.22 -24.74
N ASN A 179 15.16 11.42 -25.03
CA ASN A 179 15.26 12.00 -26.36
C ASN A 179 16.74 11.98 -26.76
N VAL A 180 17.08 11.13 -27.73
CA VAL A 180 18.40 11.08 -28.37
C VAL A 180 18.52 12.26 -29.32
#